data_AF-A0A3S2XBI4-F1
#
_entry.id   AF-A0A3S2XBI4-F1
#
_cell.length_a   1.000
_cell.length_b   1.000
_cell.length_c   1.000
_cell.angle_alpha   90.00
_cell.angle_beta   90.00
_cell.angle_gamma   90.00
#
_symmetry.space_group_name_H-M   'P 1'
#
loop_
_entity.id
_entity.type
_entity.pdbx_description
1 polymer ?
#
loop_
_entity_poly.entity_id
_entity_poly.type
_entity_poly.pdbx_seq_one_letter_code
_entity_poly.pdbx_strand_id
1 'polypeptide(L)'
;MQKRLEEIELELVDRIYKVFLVKFNGNKSEFARIAGCSETTVRRVFRNQQRMTVNLFLRFCFALGIDINEIFKGVSVFKEK
;
A
#
# COMPACT_ATOMS: atom_id res chain seq x y z
N MET A 1 18.77 9.09 3.27
CA MET A 1 17.50 9.55 2.65
C MET A 1 16.82 8.42 1.93
N GLN A 2 17.47 7.76 0.96
CA GLN A 2 16.92 6.60 0.25
C GLN A 2 16.43 5.47 1.17
N LYS A 3 17.26 5.02 2.11
CA LYS A 3 16.88 4.00 3.12
C LYS A 3 15.62 4.37 3.92
N ARG A 4 15.49 5.63 4.33
CA ARG A 4 14.32 6.11 5.08
C ARG A 4 13.05 6.11 4.21
N LEU A 5 13.17 6.47 2.94
CA LEU A 5 12.06 6.42 2.00
C LEU A 5 11.62 4.98 1.72
N GLU A 6 12.57 4.03 1.66
CA GLU A 6 12.29 2.60 1.56
C GLU A 6 11.57 2.07 2.82
N GLU A 7 12.02 2.46 4.02
CA GLU A 7 11.35 2.13 5.29
C GLU A 7 9.91 2.65 5.33
N ILE A 8 9.68 3.90 4.89
CA ILE A 8 8.35 4.50 4.80
C ILE A 8 7.49 3.71 3.80
N GLU A 9 8.01 3.36 2.63
CA GLU A 9 7.28 2.60 1.63
C GLU A 9 6.84 1.23 2.17
N LEU A 10 7.74 0.53 2.88
CA LEU A 10 7.45 -0.76 3.52
C LEU A 10 6.37 -0.63 4.58
N GLU A 11 6.42 0.42 5.41
CA GLU A 11 5.41 0.70 6.42
C GLU A 11 4.04 0.95 5.80
N LEU A 12 3.97 1.74 4.73
CA LEU A 12 2.72 2.01 4.01
C LEU A 12 2.14 0.74 3.37
N VAL A 13 2.98 -0.11 2.79
CA VAL A 13 2.56 -1.42 2.24
C VAL A 13 1.99 -2.31 3.34
N ASP A 14 2.62 -2.39 4.51
CA ASP A 14 2.14 -3.19 5.64
C ASP A 14 0.79 -2.68 6.18
N ARG A 15 0.63 -1.35 6.31
CA ARG A 15 -0.64 -0.73 6.71
C ARG A 15 -1.77 -1.09 5.73
N ILE A 16 -1.52 -0.97 4.43
CA ILE A 16 -2.48 -1.37 3.39
C ILE A 16 -2.78 -2.88 3.51
N TYR A 17 -1.76 -3.72 3.69
CA TYR A 17 -1.91 -5.16 3.77
C TYR A 17 -2.83 -5.58 4.93
N LYS A 18 -2.70 -4.96 6.11
CA LYS A 18 -3.57 -5.22 7.26
C LYS A 18 -5.04 -4.93 6.95
N VAL A 19 -5.34 -3.80 6.32
CA VAL A 19 -6.72 -3.45 5.96
C VAL A 19 -7.25 -4.38 4.85
N PHE A 20 -6.39 -4.74 3.90
CA PHE A 20 -6.71 -5.74 2.88
C PHE A 20 -7.11 -7.08 3.50
N LEU A 21 -6.39 -7.58 4.51
CA LEU A 21 -6.74 -8.83 5.18
C LEU A 21 -8.13 -8.76 5.82
N VAL A 22 -8.50 -7.63 6.42
CA VAL A 22 -9.81 -7.43 7.05
C VAL A 22 -10.93 -7.31 6.00
N LYS A 23 -10.76 -6.48 4.97
CA LYS A 23 -11.84 -6.19 4.00
C LYS A 23 -12.03 -7.26 2.93
N PHE A 24 -10.96 -7.96 2.56
CA PHE A 24 -10.97 -8.94 1.48
C PHE A 24 -10.69 -10.37 1.94
N ASN A 25 -10.47 -10.60 3.25
CA ASN A 25 -10.15 -11.92 3.80
C ASN A 25 -9.00 -12.63 3.04
N GLY A 26 -7.98 -11.86 2.63
CA GLY A 26 -6.85 -12.40 1.86
C GLY A 26 -7.11 -12.67 0.36
N ASN A 27 -8.31 -12.40 -0.16
CA ASN A 27 -8.67 -12.59 -1.57
C ASN A 27 -7.99 -11.55 -2.49
N LYS A 28 -6.83 -11.91 -3.02
CA LYS A 28 -6.02 -11.02 -3.88
C LYS A 28 -6.64 -10.78 -5.24
N SER A 29 -7.36 -11.77 -5.80
CA SER A 29 -8.00 -11.65 -7.11
C SER A 29 -9.12 -10.63 -7.09
N GLU A 30 -9.97 -10.67 -6.05
CA GLU A 30 -11.04 -9.69 -5.89
C GLU A 30 -10.50 -8.29 -5.61
N PHE A 31 -9.51 -8.17 -4.72
CA PHE A 31 -8.86 -6.89 -4.46
C PHE A 31 -8.23 -6.30 -5.71
N ALA A 32 -7.51 -7.12 -6.49
CA ALA A 32 -6.91 -6.70 -7.76
C ALA A 32 -7.97 -6.21 -8.76
N ARG A 33 -9.11 -6.89 -8.86
CA ARG A 33 -10.24 -6.48 -9.72
C ARG A 33 -10.77 -5.09 -9.33
N ILE A 34 -11.00 -4.84 -8.04
CA ILE A 34 -11.51 -3.54 -7.56
C ILE A 34 -10.45 -2.44 -7.70
N ALA A 35 -9.20 -2.75 -7.38
CA ALA A 35 -8.07 -1.84 -7.61
C ALA A 35 -7.78 -1.62 -9.10
N GLY A 36 -8.29 -2.48 -9.99
CA GLY A 36 -8.10 -2.48 -11.45
C GLY A 36 -6.70 -2.89 -11.91
N CYS A 37 -5.97 -3.67 -11.12
CA CYS A 37 -4.64 -4.19 -11.48
C CYS A 37 -4.66 -5.71 -11.59
N SER A 38 -3.51 -6.33 -11.87
CA SER A 38 -3.41 -7.79 -11.88
C SER A 38 -3.22 -8.33 -10.46
N GLU A 39 -3.70 -9.55 -10.19
CA GLU A 39 -3.41 -10.23 -8.93
C GLU A 39 -1.91 -10.40 -8.71
N THR A 40 -1.13 -10.63 -9.78
CA THR A 40 0.33 -10.66 -9.72
C THR A 40 0.91 -9.33 -9.19
N THR A 41 0.35 -8.18 -9.57
CA THR A 41 0.75 -6.87 -9.06
C THR A 41 0.52 -6.79 -7.55
N VAL A 42 -0.68 -7.14 -7.09
CA VAL A 42 -1.02 -7.19 -5.65
C VAL A 42 -0.03 -8.09 -4.90
N ARG A 43 0.18 -9.32 -5.40
CA ARG A 43 1.09 -10.29 -4.79
C ARG A 43 2.52 -9.77 -4.68
N ARG A 44 3.04 -9.14 -5.74
CA ARG A 44 4.42 -8.62 -5.76
C ARG A 44 4.59 -7.42 -4.83
N VAL A 45 3.61 -6.51 -4.76
CA VAL A 45 3.64 -5.38 -3.82
C VAL A 45 3.64 -5.89 -2.38
N PHE A 46 2.71 -6.78 -2.00
CA PHE A 46 2.65 -7.32 -0.63
C PHE A 46 3.85 -8.21 -0.25
N ARG A 47 4.65 -8.65 -1.22
CA ARG A 47 5.92 -9.37 -0.98
C ARG A 47 7.14 -8.46 -1.07
N ASN A 48 6.96 -7.14 -1.25
CA ASN A 48 8.03 -6.17 -1.48
C ASN A 48 8.92 -6.50 -2.68
N GLN A 49 8.39 -7.25 -3.65
CA GLN A 49 9.06 -7.61 -4.91
C GLN A 49 8.84 -6.56 -6.00
N GLN A 50 7.89 -5.65 -5.78
CA GLN A 50 7.58 -4.55 -6.68
C GLN A 50 7.31 -3.30 -5.84
N ARG A 51 8.00 -2.21 -6.18
CA ARG A 51 7.77 -0.88 -5.60
C ARG A 51 6.42 -0.34 -6.03
N MET A 52 5.79 0.46 -5.17
CA MET A 52 4.47 1.00 -5.45
C MET A 52 4.56 2.40 -6.03
N THR A 53 4.01 2.59 -7.23
CA THR A 53 3.83 3.94 -7.77
C THR A 53 2.73 4.66 -6.99
N VAL A 54 2.76 5.99 -6.94
CA VAL A 54 1.70 6.79 -6.29
C VAL A 54 0.32 6.43 -6.86
N ASN A 55 0.20 6.24 -8.17
CA ASN A 55 -1.05 5.81 -8.80
C ASN A 55 -1.55 4.45 -8.23
N LEU A 56 -0.67 3.45 -8.14
CA LEU A 56 -1.06 2.14 -7.59
C LEU A 56 -1.45 2.24 -6.11
N PHE A 57 -0.75 3.05 -5.34
CA PHE A 57 -1.07 3.34 -3.94
C PHE A 57 -2.47 3.97 -3.80
N LEU A 58 -2.79 5.00 -4.58
CA LEU A 58 -4.09 5.65 -4.56
C LEU A 58 -5.22 4.68 -4.92
N ARG A 59 -5.00 3.83 -5.91
CA ARG A 59 -5.97 2.80 -6.32
C ARG A 59 -6.20 1.77 -5.22
N PHE A 60 -5.16 1.38 -4.48
CA PHE A 60 -5.28 0.50 -3.32
C PHE A 60 -6.09 1.18 -2.20
N CYS A 61 -5.80 2.45 -1.89
CA CYS A 61 -6.56 3.20 -0.89
C CYS A 61 -8.03 3.33 -1.27
N PHE A 62 -8.32 3.63 -2.55
CA PHE A 62 -9.69 3.72 -3.06
C PHE A 62 -10.42 2.37 -2.98
N ALA A 63 -9.79 1.28 -3.45
CA ALA A 63 -10.38 -0.06 -3.38
C ALA A 63 -10.61 -0.54 -1.94
N LEU A 64 -9.79 -0.08 -1.00
CA LEU A 64 -9.97 -0.34 0.43
C LEU A 64 -10.88 0.67 1.11
N GLY A 65 -11.32 1.76 0.45
CA GLY A 65 -12.07 2.84 1.06
C GLY A 65 -11.39 3.43 2.30
N ILE A 66 -10.09 3.71 2.21
CA ILE A 66 -9.28 4.30 3.30
C ILE A 66 -8.91 5.73 2.94
N ASP A 67 -8.93 6.64 3.92
CA ASP A 67 -8.36 7.97 3.78
C ASP A 67 -6.82 7.90 3.75
N ILE A 68 -6.23 8.49 2.73
CA ILE A 68 -4.78 8.57 2.54
C ILE A 68 -4.11 9.21 3.77
N ASN A 69 -4.73 10.23 4.37
CA ASN A 69 -4.19 10.90 5.55
C ASN A 69 -4.10 9.96 6.77
N GLU A 70 -5.04 9.03 6.91
CA GLU A 70 -5.01 8.01 7.96
C GLU A 70 -3.87 7.01 7.72
N ILE A 71 -3.68 6.58 6.48
CA ILE A 71 -2.56 5.69 6.09
C ILE A 71 -1.21 6.35 6.39
N PHE A 72 -1.07 7.66 6.18
CA PHE A 72 0.16 8.42 6.45
C PHE A 72 0.30 8.93 7.89
N LYS A 73 -0.69 8.69 8.77
CA LYS A 73 -0.65 9.21 10.14
C LYS A 73 0.58 8.72 10.90
N GLY A 74 1.38 9.65 11.42
CA GLY A 74 2.62 9.36 12.15
C GLY A 74 3.84 9.09 11.26
N VAL A 75 3.70 9.08 9.93
CA VAL A 75 4.81 8.96 8.99
C VAL A 75 5.43 10.34 8.78
N SER A 76 6.70 10.52 9.17
CA SER A 76 7.44 11.76 8.94
C SER A 76 8.44 11.61 7.79
N VAL A 77 8.23 12.39 6.72
CA VAL A 77 9.11 12.39 5.53
C VAL A 77 10.20 13.46 5.62
N PHE A 78 10.09 14.41 6.56
CA PHE A 78 11.05 15.50 6.69
C PHE A 78 12.38 15.02 7.30
N LYS A 79 13.49 15.53 6.76
CA LYS A 79 14.73 15.63 7.52
C LYS A 79 14.47 16.62 8.65
N GLU A 80 14.69 16.21 9.89
CA GLU A 80 14.98 17.19 10.94
C GLU A 80 16.16 18.04 10.45
N LYS A 81 16.00 19.37 10.56
CA LYS A 81 16.98 20.36 10.10
C LYS A 81 18.28 20.22 10.88
#